data_AF-A0A5J5DEC0-F1
#
_entry.id   AF-A0A5J5DEC0-F1
#
_cell.length_a   1.000
_cell.length_b   1.000
_cell.length_c   1.000
_cell.angle_alpha   90.00
_cell.angle_beta   90.00
_cell.angle_gamma   90.00
#
_symmetry.space_group_name_H-M   'P 1'
#
loop_
_entity.id
_entity.type
_entity.pdbx_description
1 polymer ?
#
loop_
_entity_poly.entity_id
_entity_poly.type
_entity_poly.pdbx_seq_one_letter_code
_entity_poly.pdbx_strand_id
1 'polypeptide(L)' 'MSHGGGPCTSFPRWESDSKISCEQTLQKGEGPKTCWTREITNDGKLILTMGADDVICTRVYERQ' A
#
# COMPACT_ATOMS: atom_id res chain seq x y z
N MET A 1 -7.48 0.94 -4.90
CA MET A 1 -7.60 1.37 -6.31
C MET A 1 -6.22 1.21 -6.92
N SER A 2 -6.04 0.35 -7.92
CA SER A 2 -4.76 0.26 -8.64
C SER A 2 -4.56 1.53 -9.45
N HIS A 3 -3.35 2.09 -9.44
CA HIS A 3 -3.02 3.30 -10.21
C HIS A 3 -2.87 3.03 -11.72
N GLY A 4 -2.96 1.77 -12.16
CA GLY A 4 -3.09 1.35 -13.56
C GLY A 4 -4.21 0.32 -13.65
N GLY A 5 -5.26 0.60 -14.43
CA GLY A 5 -6.53 -0.12 -14.45
C GLY A 5 -6.53 -1.57 -14.96
N GLY A 6 -5.46 -2.35 -14.74
CA GLY A 6 -5.44 -3.79 -14.96
C GLY A 6 -5.91 -4.57 -13.73
N PRO A 7 -6.49 -5.79 -13.91
CA PRO A 7 -6.79 -6.65 -12.78
C PRO A 7 -5.48 -7.04 -12.07
N CYS A 8 -5.39 -6.69 -10.79
CA CYS A 8 -4.25 -7.00 -9.92
C CYS A 8 -4.74 -7.94 -8.82
N THR A 9 -3.94 -8.93 -8.45
CA THR A 9 -4.22 -9.70 -7.23
C THR A 9 -3.59 -8.96 -6.06
N SER A 10 -4.41 -8.57 -5.09
CA SER A 10 -3.98 -7.93 -3.85
C SER A 10 -4.11 -8.93 -2.70
N PHE A 11 -3.03 -9.16 -1.95
CA PHE A 11 -3.07 -9.97 -0.74
C PHE A 11 -2.83 -9.10 0.50
N PRO A 12 -3.87 -8.44 1.04
CA PRO A 12 -3.71 -7.66 2.25
C PRO A 12 -3.47 -8.57 3.45
N ARG A 13 -2.51 -8.21 4.29
CA ARG A 13 -2.15 -8.90 5.53
C ARG A 13 -2.03 -7.87 6.65
N TRP A 14 -2.60 -8.19 7.80
CA TRP A 14 -2.37 -7.43 9.02
C TRP A 14 -0.99 -7.82 9.58
N GLU A 15 -0.10 -6.84 9.71
CA GLU A 15 1.20 -7.03 10.38
C GLU A 15 1.07 -6.77 11.89
N SER A 16 0.11 -5.93 12.27
CA SER A 16 -0.24 -5.62 13.67
C SER A 16 -1.67 -5.09 13.74
N ASP A 17 -2.17 -4.82 14.95
CA ASP A 17 -3.51 -4.25 15.17
C ASP A 17 -3.67 -2.85 14.55
N SER A 18 -2.57 -2.17 14.25
CA SER A 18 -2.56 -0.82 13.67
C SER A 18 -1.92 -0.73 12.30
N LYS A 19 -1.40 -1.84 11.75
CA LYS A 19 -0.69 -1.87 10.46
C LYS A 19 -1.20 -2.97 9.54
N ILE A 20 -1.59 -2.58 8.34
CA ILE A 20 -1.96 -3.47 7.24
C ILE A 20 -1.01 -3.24 6.07
N SER A 21 -0.44 -4.31 5.53
CA SER A 21 0.37 -4.29 4.31
C SER A 21 -0.31 -5.08 3.21
N CYS A 22 0.03 -4.78 1.97
CA CYS A 22 -0.47 -5.49 0.82
C CYS A 22 0.55 -5.47 -0.30
N GLU A 23 0.82 -6.65 -0.81
CA GLU A 23 1.58 -6.84 -2.04
C GLU A 23 0.58 -7.01 -3.19
N GLN A 24 0.81 -6.25 -4.26
CA GLN A 24 0.02 -6.30 -5.47
C GLN A 24 0.88 -6.79 -6.62
N THR A 25 0.46 -7.93 -7.18
CA THR A 25 1.05 -8.49 -8.39
C THR A 25 0.07 -8.29 -9.54
N LEU A 26 0.56 -7.75 -10.66
CA LEU A 26 -0.23 -7.64 -11.89
C LEU A 26 -0.58 -9.05 -12.38
N GLN A 27 -1.87 -9.31 -12.66
CA GLN A 27 -2.29 -10.62 -13.16
C GLN A 27 -1.92 -10.85 -14.63
N LYS A 28 -1.69 -9.76 -15.38
CA LYS A 28 -1.38 -9.82 -16.81
C LYS A 28 -0.38 -8.73 -17.19
N GLY A 29 0.77 -9.14 -17.71
CA GLY A 29 1.89 -8.26 -18.12
C GLY A 29 3.06 -8.24 -17.14
N GLU A 30 4.24 -7.85 -17.63
CA GLU A 30 5.38 -7.45 -16.81
C GLU A 30 5.20 -5.97 -16.45
N GLY A 31 4.79 -5.68 -15.21
CA GLY A 31 4.78 -4.33 -14.71
C GLY A 31 5.29 -4.28 -13.28
N PRO A 32 5.46 -3.07 -12.74
CA PRO A 32 6.14 -2.86 -11.47
C PRO A 32 5.43 -3.64 -10.36
N LYS A 33 6.22 -4.31 -9.51
CA LYS A 33 5.68 -4.89 -8.28
C LYS A 33 5.27 -3.72 -7.41
N THR A 34 3.97 -3.62 -7.16
CA THR A 34 3.43 -2.55 -6.32
C THR A 34 3.12 -3.10 -4.95
N CYS A 35 3.39 -2.31 -3.92
CA CYS A 35 3.03 -2.64 -2.55
C CYS A 35 2.48 -1.41 -1.87
N TRP A 36 1.70 -1.61 -0.82
CA TRP A 36 1.30 -0.51 0.04
C TRP A 36 1.19 -0.96 1.49
N THR A 37 1.41 -0.02 2.40
CA THR A 37 1.15 -0.19 3.82
C THR A 37 0.32 0.97 4.34
N ARG A 38 -0.56 0.67 5.29
CA ARG A 38 -1.31 1.65 6.06
C ARG A 38 -1.06 1.40 7.53
N GLU A 39 -0.59 2.41 8.23
CA GLU A 39 -0.28 2.35 9.65
C GLU A 39 -0.96 3.50 10.39
N ILE A 40 -1.72 3.18 11.43
CA ILE A 40 -2.26 4.15 12.36
C ILE A 40 -1.26 4.33 13.49
N THR A 41 -0.76 5.55 13.64
CA THR A 41 0.19 5.91 14.70
C THR A 41 -0.54 6.30 15.97
N ASN A 42 0.17 6.26 17.11
CA ASN A 42 -0.39 6.56 18.43
C ASN A 42 -0.91 8.00 18.57
N ASP A 43 -0.41 8.93 17.76
CA ASP A 43 -0.88 10.31 17.65
C ASP A 43 -2.10 10.47 16.73
N GLY A 44 -2.70 9.36 16.28
CA GLY A 44 -3.92 9.34 15.47
C GLY A 44 -3.72 9.69 14.00
N LYS A 45 -2.46 9.70 13.52
CA LYS A 45 -2.16 9.92 12.10
C LYS A 45 -2.22 8.60 11.33
N LEU A 46 -2.48 8.69 10.03
CA LEU A 46 -2.40 7.57 9.10
C LEU A 46 -1.17 7.76 8.22
N ILE A 47 -0.23 6.84 8.32
CA ILE A 47 0.91 6.73 7.40
C ILE A 47 0.50 5.77 6.28
N LEU A 48 0.48 6.27 5.04
CA LEU A 48 0.31 5.48 3.83
C LEU A 48 1.64 5.43 3.09
N THR A 49 2.24 4.24 3.01
CA THR A 49 3.42 4.00 2.18
C THR A 49 2.99 3.24 0.94
N MET A 50 3.43 3.68 -0.24
CA MET A 50 3.19 3.03 -1.53
C MET A 50 4.54 2.80 -2.20
N GLY A 51 4.82 1.55 -2.53
CA GLY A 51 6.00 1.16 -3.30
C GLY A 51 5.61 0.76 -4.71
N ALA A 52 6.46 1.12 -5.67
CA ALA A 52 6.44 0.61 -7.03
C ALA A 52 7.89 0.37 -7.46
N ASP A 53 8.30 -0.89 -7.52
CA ASP A 53 9.69 -1.32 -7.71
C ASP A 53 10.67 -0.67 -6.71
N ASP A 54 11.50 0.27 -7.16
CA ASP A 54 12.50 0.99 -6.35
C ASP A 54 12.01 2.33 -5.80
N VAL A 55 10.81 2.77 -6.20
CA VAL A 55 10.23 4.05 -5.79
C VAL A 55 9.31 3.85 -4.60
N ILE A 56 9.59 4.59 -3.51
CA ILE A 56 8.75 4.64 -2.31
C ILE A 56 8.14 6.03 -2.15
N CYS A 57 6.83 6.08 -2.03
CA CYS A 57 6.08 7.28 -1.69
C CYS A 57 5.42 7.11 -0.31
N THR A 58 5.74 8.00 0.63
CA THR A 58 5.11 8.03 1.95
C THR A 58 4.24 9.28 2.07
N ARG A 59 3.00 9.10 2.52
CA ARG A 59 2.04 10.17 2.80
C ARG A 59 1.56 10.05 4.23
N VAL A 60 1.45 11.18 4.92
CA VAL A 60 0.93 11.27 6.28
C VAL A 60 -0.39 12.03 6.24
N TYR A 61 -1.43 11.44 6.79
CA TYR A 61 -2.76 12.02 6.89
C TYR A 61 -3.10 12.26 8.36
N GLU A 62 -3.70 13.41 8.62
CA GLU A 62 -4.28 13.75 9.92
C GLU A 62 -5.79 13.64 9.81
N ARG A 63 -6.43 13.17 10.88
CA ARG A 63 -7.89 13.15 10.96
C ARG A 63 -8.38 14.60 11.07
N GLN A 64 -9.22 15.03 10.14
CA GLN A 64 -9.94 16.31 10.25
C GLN A 64 -10.99 16.27 11.36
#